data_AF-A0A7J4J9R2-F1
#
_entry.id   AF-A0A7J4J9R2-F1
#
_cell.length_a   1.000
_cell.length_b   1.000
_cell.length_c   1.000
_cell.angle_alpha   90.00
_cell.angle_beta   90.00
_cell.angle_gamma   90.00
#
_symmetry.space_group_name_H-M   'P 1'
#
loop_
_entity.id
_entity.type
_entity.pdbx_description
1 polymer ?
#
loop_
_entity_poly.entity_id
_entity_poly.type
_entity_poly.pdbx_seq_one_letter_code
_entity_poly.pdbx_strand_id
1 'polypeptide(L)' 'MEILKKYCREKDIYVNLTQVFTPTPGTAATAMYYTAENPLTREKVYVPRTFREKKDQKNILLGVTSADAELVDENG' A
#
# COMPACT_ATOMS: atom_id res chain seq x y z
N MET A 1 -7.63 -0.94 6.35
CA MET A 1 -6.34 -1.64 6.09
C MET A 1 -6.16 -2.94 6.87
N GLU A 2 -7.04 -3.25 7.84
CA GLU A 2 -6.94 -4.47 8.65
C GLU A 2 -7.13 -5.77 7.83
N ILE A 3 -8.03 -5.73 6.84
CA ILE A 3 -8.26 -6.83 5.90
C ILE A 3 -6.99 -7.17 5.11
N LEU A 4 -6.24 -6.16 4.64
CA LEU A 4 -5.01 -6.35 3.88
C LEU A 4 -3.91 -6.98 4.74
N LYS A 5 -3.75 -6.50 5.99
CA LYS A 5 -2.79 -7.06 6.94
C LYS A 5 -3.08 -8.53 7.25
N LYS A 6 -4.36 -8.87 7.44
CA LYS A 6 -4.80 -10.26 7.64
C LYS A 6 -4.49 -11.12 6.41
N TYR A 7 -4.81 -10.63 5.22
CA TYR A 7 -4.53 -11.32 3.96
C TYR A 7 -3.03 -11.62 3.77
N CYS A 8 -2.17 -10.63 4.02
CA CYS A 8 -0.72 -10.82 3.92
C CYS A 8 -0.18 -11.87 4.91
N ARG A 9 -0.71 -11.90 6.15
CA ARG A 9 -0.34 -12.92 7.16
C ARG A 9 -0.81 -14.32 6.77
N GLU A 10 -2.04 -14.45 6.29
CA GLU A 10 -2.60 -15.73 5.87
C GLU A 10 -1.89 -16.33 4.65
N LYS A 11 -1.35 -15.47 3.78
CA LYS A 11 -0.64 -15.87 2.55
C LYS A 11 0.88 -15.89 2.69
N ASP A 12 1.41 -15.69 3.90
CA ASP A 12 2.84 -15.62 4.19
C ASP A 12 3.61 -14.68 3.24
N ILE A 13 3.02 -13.52 2.93
CA ILE A 13 3.60 -12.55 2.00
C ILE A 13 4.63 -11.71 2.75
N TYR A 14 5.89 -11.77 2.31
CA TYR A 14 6.97 -10.96 2.88
C TYR A 14 6.82 -9.48 2.50
N VAL A 15 6.32 -8.68 3.44
CA VAL A 15 5.94 -7.27 3.24
C VAL A 15 7.14 -6.34 3.00
N ASN A 16 8.35 -6.72 3.39
CA ASN A 16 9.52 -5.83 3.28
C ASN A 16 9.95 -5.53 1.84
N LEU A 17 9.51 -6.34 0.86
CA LEU A 17 9.78 -6.14 -0.57
C LEU A 17 8.56 -5.60 -1.34
N THR A 18 7.63 -4.93 -0.64
CA THR A 18 6.45 -4.35 -1.32
C THR A 18 6.91 -3.26 -2.29
N GLN A 19 6.99 -3.61 -3.57
CA GLN A 19 7.40 -2.73 -4.66
C GLN A 19 6.46 -1.51 -4.73
N VAL A 20 7.01 -0.34 -5.00
CA VAL A 20 6.23 0.83 -5.41
C VAL A 20 5.53 0.46 -6.72
N PHE A 21 4.20 0.34 -6.65
CA PHE A 21 3.35 -0.05 -7.77
C PHE A 21 3.77 0.66 -9.06
N THR A 22 4.11 -0.12 -10.09
CA THR A 22 4.51 0.39 -11.40
C THR A 22 3.32 0.22 -12.34
N PRO A 23 2.59 1.30 -12.68
CA PRO A 23 1.38 1.18 -13.48
C PRO A 23 1.72 0.70 -14.89
N THR A 24 1.28 -0.51 -15.24
CA THR A 24 1.31 -0.98 -16.62
C THR A 24 0.11 -0.40 -17.37
N PRO A 25 0.30 0.38 -18.45
CA PRO A 25 -0.80 0.94 -19.23
C PRO A 25 -1.79 -0.15 -19.69
N GLY A 26 -3.08 0.18 -19.74
CA GLY A 26 -4.14 -0.74 -20.18
C GLY A 26 -4.65 -1.71 -19.12
N THR A 27 -4.12 -1.68 -17.89
CA THR A 27 -4.63 -2.50 -16.78
C THR A 27 -5.65 -1.75 -15.92
N ALA A 28 -6.59 -2.50 -15.33
CA ALA A 28 -7.56 -1.94 -14.38
C ALA A 28 -6.86 -1.32 -13.15
N ALA A 29 -5.73 -1.88 -12.72
CA ALA A 29 -4.93 -1.33 -11.62
C ALA A 29 -4.35 0.05 -11.96
N THR A 30 -3.92 0.29 -13.20
CA THR A 30 -3.48 1.61 -13.65
C THR A 30 -4.63 2.61 -13.69
N ALA A 31 -5.80 2.18 -14.17
CA ALA A 31 -7.01 3.02 -14.13
C ALA A 31 -7.36 3.41 -12.70
N MET A 32 -7.45 2.44 -11.78
CA MET A 32 -7.70 2.67 -10.36
C MET A 32 -6.65 3.59 -9.72
N TYR A 33 -5.37 3.38 -10.02
CA TYR A 33 -4.28 4.21 -9.50
C TYR A 33 -4.40 5.67 -9.98
N TYR A 34 -4.85 5.91 -11.21
CA TYR A 34 -5.05 7.27 -11.71
C TYR A 34 -6.34 7.91 -11.21
N THR A 35 -7.47 7.20 -11.28
CA THR A 35 -8.80 7.76 -10.99
C THR A 35 -9.22 7.67 -9.53
N ALA A 36 -8.51 6.88 -8.71
CA ALA A 36 -8.92 6.52 -7.35
C ALA A 36 -10.34 5.91 -7.30
N GLU A 37 -10.72 5.19 -8.36
CA GLU A 37 -12.03 4.56 -8.51
C GLU A 37 -11.88 3.21 -9.19
N ASN A 38 -12.61 2.21 -8.70
CA ASN A 38 -12.70 0.91 -9.34
C ASN A 38 -13.53 1.04 -10.63
N PRO A 39 -12.96 0.82 -11.83
CA PRO A 39 -13.71 0.99 -13.08
C PRO A 39 -14.86 -0.02 -13.25
N LEU A 40 -14.86 -1.12 -12.50
CA LEU A 40 -15.89 -2.16 -12.56
C LEU A 40 -17.03 -1.91 -11.57
N THR A 41 -16.70 -1.55 -10.32
CA THR A 41 -17.71 -1.37 -9.24
C THR A 41 -18.08 0.09 -9.01
N ARG A 42 -17.30 1.05 -9.56
CA ARG A 42 -17.38 2.50 -9.30
C ARG A 42 -17.17 2.92 -7.85
N GLU A 43 -16.69 2.02 -7.02
CA GLU A 43 -16.35 2.32 -5.65
C GLU A 43 -15.04 3.10 -5.59
N LYS A 44 -14.94 4.03 -4.63
CA LYS A 44 -13.71 4.79 -4.40
C LYS A 44 -12.64 3.87 -3.83
N VAL A 45 -11.45 3.99 -4.40
CA VAL A 45 -10.26 3.25 -3.99
C VAL A 45 -9.27 4.23 -3.39
N TYR A 46 -8.80 3.96 -2.17
CA TYR A 46 -7.77 4.77 -1.54
C TYR A 46 -6.42 4.54 -2.25
N VAL A 47 -5.82 5.62 -2.75
CA VAL A 47 -4.52 5.61 -3.43
C VAL A 47 -3.60 6.61 -2.72
N PRO A 48 -2.51 6.17 -2.06
CA PRO A 48 -1.59 7.08 -1.37
C PRO A 48 -0.81 7.91 -2.41
N ARG A 49 -0.83 9.24 -2.27
CA ARG A 49 -0.14 10.14 -3.21
C ARG A 49 1.15 10.66 -2.62
N THR A 50 1.12 11.07 -1.35
CA THR A 50 2.27 11.66 -0.66
C THR A 50 3.21 10.59 -0.11
N PHE A 51 4.46 10.97 0.13
CA PHE A 51 5.45 10.09 0.76
C PHE A 51 4.99 9.63 2.16
N ARG A 52 4.41 10.55 2.93
CA ARG A 52 3.88 10.28 4.26
C ARG A 52 2.77 9.23 4.24
N GLU A 53 1.79 9.36 3.35
CA GLU A 53 0.70 8.38 3.23
C GLU A 53 1.21 6.98 2.83
N LYS A 54 2.21 6.91 1.94
CA LYS A 54 2.84 5.64 1.57
C LYS A 54 3.56 5.02 2.76
N LYS A 55 4.25 5.83 3.57
CA LYS A 55 4.92 5.40 4.80
C LYS A 55 3.91 4.88 5.83
N ASP A 56 2.84 5.62 6.06
CA ASP A 56 1.78 5.23 7.00
C ASP A 56 1.15 3.89 6.58
N GLN A 57 0.90 3.69 5.28
CA GLN A 57 0.41 2.41 4.75
C GLN A 57 1.39 1.26 4.99
N LYS A 58 2.70 1.49 4.75
CA LYS A 58 3.76 0.49 5.02
C LYS A 58 3.80 0.13 6.51
N ASN A 59 3.72 1.12 7.40
CA ASN A 59 3.74 0.91 8.85
C ASN A 59 2.55 0.07 9.33
N ILE A 60 1.34 0.37 8.84
CA ILE A 60 0.14 -0.43 9.16
C ILE A 60 0.33 -1.90 8.75
N LEU A 61 0.93 -2.12 7.58
CA LEU A 61 1.16 -3.45 7.02
C LEU A 61 2.20 -4.23 7.83
N LEU A 62 3.30 -3.58 8.23
CA LEU A 62 4.35 -4.16 9.08
C LEU A 62 3.91 -4.29 10.55
N GLY A 63 2.86 -3.58 10.97
CA GLY A 63 2.42 -3.54 12.37
C GLY A 63 3.37 -2.78 13.29
N VAL A 64 4.20 -1.92 12.71
CA VAL A 64 5.16 -1.05 13.39
C VAL A 64 4.38 0.11 14.00
N THR A 65 4.55 0.35 15.30
CA THR A 65 3.87 1.47 15.97
C THR A 65 4.55 2.78 15.57
N SER A 66 3.85 3.90 15.67
CA SER A 66 4.40 5.22 15.27
C SER A 66 5.70 5.61 16.00
N ALA A 67 6.06 4.93 17.09
CA ALA A 67 7.34 5.09 17.78
C ALA A 67 8.51 4.39 17.08
N ASP A 68 8.26 3.25 16.42
CA ASP A 68 9.30 2.40 15.80
C ASP A 68 9.53 2.76 14.32
N ALA A 69 8.60 3.51 13.72
CA ALA A 69 8.62 3.87 12.30
C ALA A 69 9.64 4.95 11.93
N GLU A 70 10.21 5.68 12.89
CA GLU A 70 11.28 6.66 12.63
C GLU A 70 12.67 5.99 12.51
N LEU A 71 12.84 4.79 13.08
CA LEU A 71 14.11 4.04 13.09
C LEU A 71 14.36 3.21 11.82
N VAL A 72 13.36 3.03 10.97
CA VAL A 72 13.50 2.26 9.71
C VAL A 72 13.99 3.16 8.56
N ASP A 73 14.01 4.47 8.77
CA ASP A 73 14.31 5.47 7.75
C ASP A 73 15.83 5.73 7.59
N GLU A 74 16.65 5.31 8.56
CA GLU A 74 18.10 5.60 8.59
C GLU A 74 18.96 4.66 7.72
N ASN A 75 18.37 3.62 7.12
CA ASN A 75 19.08 2.66 6.27
C ASN A 75 18.45 2.59 4.86
N GLY A 76 18.27 3.77 4.23
CA GLY A 76 17.89 3.89 2.83
C GLY A 76 18.89 3.23 1.87
#